data_AF-A0A413ZGY0-F1
#
_entry.id   AF-A0A413ZGY0-F1
#
_cell.length_a   1.000
_cell.length_b   1.000
_cell.length_c   1.000
_cell.angle_alpha   90.00
_cell.angle_beta   90.00
_cell.angle_gamma   90.00
#
_symmetry.space_group_name_H-M   'P 1'
#
loop_
_entity.id
_entity.type
_entity.pdbx_description
1 polymer ?
#
loop_
_entity_poly.entity_id
_entity_poly.type
_entity_poly.pdbx_seq_one_letter_code
_entity_poly.pdbx_strand_id
1 'polypeptide(L)'
;MKYNKTIKSLIRKGLDEINHSSTGHLSLSTRRKLLQTINEPYIIGRISILCALKVYPIWNDFFRNDTEIIGLIEKTEKYLLGQTSKKDLLKDADHLDVFADNYMEDDITASFAAKVAVYAAYDADSGANMVVSDYDSDEEIEDPDEWDTAFLASLVYNGGIVDWDSIDNKRNKEFWNWYLAECLSTAFDKDRMLTKDYKIERPIYNAPEQARIQIHEYVNNDKVMSLFNQLEKIFTKILSDIKGDALIFDAYIVAECNYAKVSYYKEGVIHDFELSIYVLLYINEFIRDIKNEMYENQKEEGGFYELKMTMNKNGDFVKEFNYDIRVEALQKTFRDFEFANDFKIYPRTKKFIPDWLADILKRKRISF
;
A
#
# COMPACT_ATOMS: atom_id res chain seq x y z
N MET A 1 -36.90 4.68 1.28
CA MET A 1 -35.93 5.78 1.49
C MET A 1 -36.50 6.86 2.42
N LYS A 2 -36.45 6.65 3.74
CA LYS A 2 -36.82 7.66 4.75
C LYS A 2 -35.76 8.77 4.87
N TYR A 3 -34.52 8.46 4.47
CA TYR A 3 -33.32 9.30 4.50
C TYR A 3 -33.35 10.56 3.62
N ASN A 4 -34.10 10.55 2.52
CA ASN A 4 -33.92 11.54 1.45
C ASN A 4 -34.38 12.96 1.84
N LYS A 5 -35.45 13.12 2.63
CA LYS A 5 -35.97 14.45 2.99
C LYS A 5 -35.12 15.16 4.04
N THR A 6 -34.75 14.46 5.12
CA THR A 6 -33.95 15.04 6.22
C THR A 6 -32.55 15.41 5.74
N ILE A 7 -31.87 14.51 5.03
CA ILE A 7 -30.54 14.77 4.48
C ILE A 7 -30.58 15.93 3.48
N LYS A 8 -31.57 15.99 2.58
CA LYS A 8 -31.76 17.15 1.69
C LYS A 8 -31.98 18.46 2.44
N SER A 9 -32.68 18.42 3.57
CA SER A 9 -32.87 19.61 4.41
C SER A 9 -31.56 20.07 5.04
N LEU A 10 -30.76 19.13 5.57
CA LEU A 10 -29.45 19.42 6.15
C LEU A 10 -28.45 19.91 5.09
N ILE A 11 -28.48 19.34 3.89
CA ILE A 11 -27.66 19.83 2.75
C ILE A 11 -28.03 21.28 2.41
N ARG A 12 -29.32 21.62 2.31
CA ARG A 12 -29.74 23.01 2.06
C ARG A 12 -29.29 23.95 3.17
N LYS A 13 -29.46 23.55 4.44
CA LYS A 13 -28.97 24.31 5.60
C LYS A 13 -27.46 24.54 5.49
N GLY A 14 -26.67 23.51 5.21
CA GLY A 14 -25.22 23.62 5.05
C GLY A 14 -24.81 24.53 3.88
N LEU A 15 -25.51 24.45 2.74
CA LEU A 15 -25.27 25.36 1.61
C LEU A 15 -25.61 26.82 1.97
N ASP A 16 -26.66 27.05 2.75
CA ASP A 16 -27.01 28.38 3.24
C ASP A 16 -25.93 28.89 4.23
N GLU A 17 -25.44 28.04 5.15
CA GLU A 17 -24.33 28.36 6.06
C GLU A 17 -23.08 28.79 5.29
N ILE A 18 -22.64 27.99 4.31
CA ILE A 18 -21.46 28.26 3.49
C ILE A 18 -21.62 29.58 2.71
N ASN A 19 -22.82 29.90 2.23
CA ASN A 19 -23.07 31.11 1.45
C ASN A 19 -23.08 32.39 2.27
N HIS A 20 -23.43 32.31 3.55
CA HIS A 20 -23.46 33.45 4.47
C HIS A 20 -22.22 33.54 5.37
N SER A 21 -21.36 32.51 5.35
CA SER A 21 -20.06 32.51 6.03
C SER A 21 -19.02 33.34 5.27
N SER A 22 -18.30 34.22 5.98
CA SER A 22 -17.19 34.99 5.43
C SER A 22 -16.00 34.10 5.02
N THR A 23 -15.86 32.92 5.64
CA THR A 23 -14.81 31.95 5.37
C THR A 23 -15.26 30.78 4.50
N GLY A 24 -16.56 30.74 4.13
CA GLY A 24 -17.13 29.62 3.38
C GLY A 24 -17.16 28.30 4.15
N HIS A 25 -17.07 28.35 5.48
CA HIS A 25 -16.97 27.18 6.35
C HIS A 25 -18.29 26.43 6.54
N LEU A 26 -18.22 25.11 6.70
CA LEU A 26 -19.35 24.26 7.10
C LEU A 26 -19.17 23.83 8.56
N SER A 27 -20.12 24.22 9.41
CA SER A 27 -20.04 24.02 10.86
C SER A 27 -19.93 22.56 11.26
N LEU A 28 -19.15 22.28 12.32
CA LEU A 28 -19.06 20.98 12.97
C LEU A 28 -20.43 20.40 13.29
N SER A 29 -21.34 21.22 13.84
CA SER A 29 -22.68 20.78 14.23
C SER A 29 -23.50 20.31 13.02
N THR A 30 -23.41 20.98 11.86
CA THR A 30 -24.06 20.52 10.62
C THR A 30 -23.41 19.26 10.07
N ARG A 31 -22.07 19.15 10.09
CA ARG A 31 -21.34 17.96 9.65
C ARG A 31 -21.70 16.73 10.48
N ARG A 32 -21.71 16.85 11.82
CA ARG A 32 -22.13 15.78 12.73
C ARG A 32 -23.58 15.37 12.52
N LYS A 33 -24.51 16.34 12.42
CA LYS A 33 -25.93 16.06 12.17
C LYS A 33 -26.15 15.33 10.84
N LEU A 34 -25.36 15.63 9.82
CA LEU A 34 -25.37 14.89 8.55
C LEU A 34 -24.93 13.43 8.75
N LEU A 35 -23.76 13.19 9.36
CA LEU A 35 -23.23 11.84 9.59
C LEU A 35 -24.13 11.01 10.52
N GLN A 36 -24.67 11.62 11.58
CA GLN A 36 -25.70 11.05 12.46
C GLN A 36 -26.98 10.65 11.72
N THR A 37 -27.41 11.47 10.76
CA THR A 37 -28.61 11.19 9.98
C THR A 37 -28.36 10.07 8.96
N ILE A 38 -27.12 9.96 8.46
CA ILE A 38 -26.69 8.88 7.56
C ILE A 38 -26.65 7.55 8.32
N ASN A 39 -25.93 7.50 9.45
CA ASN A 39 -25.80 6.34 10.34
C ASN A 39 -25.59 4.98 9.63
N GLU A 40 -24.84 4.99 8.53
CA GLU A 40 -24.47 3.81 7.75
C GLU A 40 -22.95 3.78 7.65
N PRO A 41 -22.24 2.92 8.42
CA PRO A 41 -20.77 2.88 8.42
C PRO A 41 -20.16 2.75 7.02
N TYR A 42 -20.79 1.94 6.16
CA TYR A 42 -20.39 1.78 4.77
C TYR A 42 -20.42 3.10 3.98
N ILE A 43 -21.46 3.94 4.17
CA ILE A 43 -21.57 5.24 3.50
C ILE A 43 -20.59 6.24 4.10
N ILE A 44 -20.40 6.23 5.42
CA ILE A 44 -19.45 7.11 6.11
C ILE A 44 -18.02 6.82 5.62
N GLY A 45 -17.60 5.55 5.57
CA GLY A 45 -16.30 5.18 5.02
C GLY A 45 -16.12 5.59 3.55
N ARG A 46 -17.18 5.53 2.73
CA ARG A 46 -17.15 6.04 1.35
C ARG A 46 -16.96 7.55 1.27
N ILE A 47 -17.56 8.32 2.19
CA ILE A 47 -17.34 9.77 2.30
C ILE A 47 -15.87 10.04 2.64
N SER A 48 -15.30 9.31 3.60
CA SER A 48 -13.90 9.48 4.00
C SER A 48 -12.92 9.13 2.88
N ILE A 49 -13.19 8.06 2.10
CA ILE A 49 -12.43 7.73 0.87
C ILE A 49 -12.48 8.89 -0.13
N LEU A 50 -13.65 9.46 -0.38
CA LEU A 50 -13.79 10.58 -1.32
C LEU A 50 -13.02 11.82 -0.85
N CYS A 51 -13.03 12.11 0.45
CA CYS A 51 -12.20 13.17 1.04
C CYS A 51 -10.71 12.90 0.81
N ALA A 52 -10.24 11.66 1.02
CA ALA A 52 -8.86 11.28 0.73
C ALA A 52 -8.50 11.44 -0.77
N LEU A 53 -9.37 11.00 -1.67
CA LEU A 53 -9.16 11.16 -3.12
C LEU A 53 -9.15 12.63 -3.56
N LYS A 54 -9.90 13.51 -2.89
CA LYS A 54 -9.95 14.96 -3.18
C LYS A 54 -8.60 15.64 -2.92
N VAL A 55 -7.86 15.19 -1.89
CA VAL A 55 -6.57 15.77 -1.49
C VAL A 55 -5.36 14.94 -1.92
N TYR A 56 -5.54 13.69 -2.34
CA TYR A 56 -4.47 12.81 -2.84
C TYR A 56 -3.56 13.46 -3.91
N PRO A 57 -4.05 14.28 -4.87
CA PRO A 57 -3.16 14.96 -5.82
C PRO A 57 -2.04 15.77 -5.17
N ILE A 58 -2.28 16.36 -3.99
CA ILE A 58 -1.26 17.12 -3.24
C ILE A 58 -0.10 16.20 -2.83
N TRP A 59 -0.41 15.02 -2.28
CA TRP A 59 0.59 14.01 -1.97
C TRP A 59 1.31 13.52 -3.21
N ASN A 60 0.58 13.23 -4.29
CA ASN A 60 1.17 12.73 -5.53
C ASN A 60 2.09 13.76 -6.22
N ASP A 61 1.78 15.05 -6.10
CA ASP A 61 2.62 16.13 -6.62
C ASP A 61 3.91 16.30 -5.80
N PHE A 62 3.81 16.23 -4.47
CA PHE A 62 4.95 16.27 -3.55
C PHE A 62 5.83 15.01 -3.68
N PHE A 63 5.20 13.84 -3.67
CA PHE A 63 5.84 12.55 -3.62
C PHE A 63 5.50 11.67 -4.81
N ARG A 64 5.99 12.07 -5.99
CA ARG A 64 5.73 11.39 -7.24
C ARG A 64 6.09 9.91 -7.17
N ASN A 65 5.28 9.09 -7.85
CA ASN A 65 5.42 7.64 -7.94
C ASN A 65 5.26 6.89 -6.61
N ASP A 66 4.89 7.57 -5.51
CA ASP A 66 4.43 6.87 -4.33
C ASP A 66 3.08 6.19 -4.62
N THR A 67 3.05 4.88 -4.39
CA THR A 67 1.86 4.06 -4.59
C THR A 67 1.25 3.59 -3.28
N GLU A 68 1.88 3.90 -2.15
CA GLU A 68 1.43 3.41 -0.85
C GLU A 68 0.17 4.14 -0.38
N ILE A 69 0.09 5.46 -0.52
CA ILE A 69 -1.10 6.22 -0.10
C ILE A 69 -2.33 5.90 -0.94
N ILE A 70 -2.22 5.90 -2.28
CA ILE A 70 -3.36 5.49 -3.13
C ILE A 70 -3.71 4.01 -2.95
N GLY A 71 -2.70 3.16 -2.70
CA GLY A 71 -2.90 1.76 -2.36
C GLY A 71 -3.69 1.56 -1.06
N LEU A 72 -3.49 2.42 -0.05
CA LEU A 72 -4.30 2.41 1.16
C LEU A 72 -5.74 2.79 0.85
N ILE A 73 -5.98 3.84 0.06
CA ILE A 73 -7.35 4.25 -0.32
C ILE A 73 -8.09 3.11 -1.05
N GLU A 74 -7.43 2.45 -2.01
CA GLU A 74 -7.99 1.25 -2.68
C GLU A 74 -8.29 0.12 -1.70
N LYS A 75 -7.38 -0.12 -0.74
CA LYS A 75 -7.54 -1.17 0.26
C LYS A 75 -8.69 -0.87 1.21
N THR A 76 -8.89 0.39 1.57
CA THR A 76 -10.05 0.86 2.36
C THR A 76 -11.35 0.58 1.61
N GLU A 77 -11.42 0.86 0.30
CA GLU A 77 -12.60 0.52 -0.52
C GLU A 77 -12.86 -1.00 -0.54
N LYS A 78 -11.80 -1.81 -0.74
CA LYS A 78 -11.88 -3.29 -0.70
C LYS A 78 -12.37 -3.79 0.67
N TYR A 79 -11.91 -3.17 1.76
CA TYR A 79 -12.38 -3.50 3.11
C TYR A 79 -13.88 -3.23 3.28
N LEU A 80 -14.38 -2.06 2.84
CA LEU A 80 -15.81 -1.74 2.85
C LEU A 80 -16.64 -2.74 2.03
N LEU A 81 -16.07 -3.34 0.98
CA LEU A 81 -16.67 -4.38 0.16
C LEU A 81 -16.51 -5.80 0.73
N GLY A 82 -15.87 -5.98 1.89
CA GLY A 82 -15.62 -7.28 2.52
C GLY A 82 -14.53 -8.12 1.84
N GLN A 83 -13.68 -7.51 1.02
CA GLN A 83 -12.62 -8.18 0.24
C GLN A 83 -11.24 -8.12 0.91
N THR A 84 -11.14 -7.52 2.09
CA THR A 84 -9.90 -7.39 2.88
C THR A 84 -10.23 -7.49 4.36
N SER A 85 -9.30 -7.99 5.17
CA SER A 85 -9.50 -8.09 6.62
C SER A 85 -9.17 -6.79 7.34
N LYS A 86 -9.82 -6.54 8.48
CA LYS A 86 -9.52 -5.42 9.38
C LYS A 86 -8.05 -5.36 9.74
N LYS A 87 -7.48 -6.51 10.12
CA LYS A 87 -6.07 -6.63 10.52
C LYS A 87 -5.13 -6.17 9.40
N ASP A 88 -5.43 -6.55 8.16
CA ASP A 88 -4.60 -6.17 7.01
C ASP A 88 -4.75 -4.69 6.66
N LEU A 89 -5.95 -4.12 6.82
CA LEU A 89 -6.18 -2.69 6.61
C LEU A 89 -5.41 -1.85 7.65
N LEU A 90 -5.61 -2.14 8.94
CA LEU A 90 -5.03 -1.36 10.02
C LEU A 90 -3.50 -1.46 10.07
N LYS A 91 -2.93 -2.64 9.79
CA LYS A 91 -1.47 -2.77 9.65
C LYS A 91 -0.88 -1.77 8.65
N ASP A 92 -1.59 -1.52 7.55
CA ASP A 92 -1.14 -0.59 6.51
C ASP A 92 -1.38 0.86 6.91
N ALA A 93 -2.52 1.15 7.52
CA ALA A 93 -2.85 2.48 8.04
C ALA A 93 -1.82 2.92 9.11
N ASP A 94 -1.54 2.07 10.11
CA ASP A 94 -0.59 2.34 11.19
C ASP A 94 0.83 2.60 10.64
N HIS A 95 1.26 1.80 9.65
CA HIS A 95 2.54 2.01 8.98
C HIS A 95 2.57 3.34 8.23
N LEU A 96 1.48 3.68 7.53
CA LEU A 96 1.42 4.87 6.69
C LEU A 96 1.22 6.16 7.47
N ASP A 97 0.67 6.09 8.68
CA ASP A 97 0.61 7.21 9.61
C ASP A 97 2.02 7.67 10.01
N VAL A 98 2.82 6.71 10.51
CA VAL A 98 4.24 6.95 10.86
C VAL A 98 5.04 7.39 9.63
N PHE A 99 4.75 6.82 8.46
CA PHE A 99 5.40 7.21 7.21
C PHE A 99 5.10 8.66 6.85
N ALA A 100 3.84 9.11 6.94
CA ALA A 100 3.44 10.48 6.64
C ALA A 100 4.08 11.49 7.62
N ASP A 101 4.23 11.12 8.90
CA ASP A 101 4.90 11.96 9.90
C ASP A 101 6.36 12.28 9.55
N ASN A 102 7.05 11.36 8.88
CA ASN A 102 8.45 11.58 8.47
C ASN A 102 8.63 12.70 7.43
N TYR A 103 7.55 13.21 6.84
CA TYR A 103 7.59 14.31 5.86
C TYR A 103 6.97 15.60 6.40
N MET A 104 6.55 15.63 7.67
CA MET A 104 5.87 16.79 8.25
C MET A 104 6.73 18.06 8.17
N GLU A 105 8.06 17.92 8.35
CA GLU A 105 9.02 19.02 8.24
C GLU A 105 9.30 19.45 6.79
N ASP A 106 9.08 18.57 5.80
CA ASP A 106 9.27 18.90 4.39
C ASP A 106 8.07 19.67 3.84
N ASP A 107 6.88 19.11 4.04
CA ASP A 107 5.62 19.65 3.55
C ASP A 107 4.45 19.13 4.40
N ILE A 108 4.07 19.93 5.39
CA ILE A 108 2.93 19.67 6.29
C ILE A 108 1.67 19.36 5.47
N THR A 109 1.43 20.08 4.38
CA THR A 109 0.19 19.92 3.59
C THR A 109 0.16 18.56 2.91
N ALA A 110 1.28 18.14 2.32
CA ALA A 110 1.41 16.83 1.72
C ALA A 110 1.32 15.71 2.77
N SER A 111 2.02 15.83 3.90
CA SER A 111 1.94 14.87 5.01
C SER A 111 0.51 14.68 5.50
N PHE A 112 -0.24 15.76 5.70
CA PHE A 112 -1.64 15.62 6.10
C PHE A 112 -2.54 15.13 4.96
N ALA A 113 -2.24 15.39 3.68
CA ALA A 113 -2.95 14.75 2.57
C ALA A 113 -2.80 13.21 2.63
N ALA A 114 -1.63 12.70 2.99
CA ALA A 114 -1.41 11.28 3.27
C ALA A 114 -2.19 10.81 4.52
N LYS A 115 -2.17 11.58 5.61
CA LYS A 115 -2.94 11.25 6.82
C LYS A 115 -4.44 11.21 6.60
N VAL A 116 -5.01 12.01 5.69
CA VAL A 116 -6.43 11.91 5.34
C VAL A 116 -6.78 10.51 4.80
N ALA A 117 -5.87 9.85 4.06
CA ALA A 117 -6.07 8.46 3.62
C ALA A 117 -6.01 7.46 4.79
N VAL A 118 -5.14 7.71 5.78
CA VAL A 118 -5.04 6.93 7.03
C VAL A 118 -6.33 7.06 7.83
N TYR A 119 -6.81 8.28 8.05
CA TYR A 119 -8.05 8.55 8.76
C TYR A 119 -9.26 7.93 8.05
N ALA A 120 -9.27 7.94 6.71
CA ALA A 120 -10.30 7.22 5.95
C ALA A 120 -10.29 5.70 6.21
N ALA A 121 -9.12 5.10 6.42
CA ALA A 121 -9.02 3.69 6.81
C ALA A 121 -9.55 3.43 8.24
N TYR A 122 -9.26 4.34 9.18
CA TYR A 122 -9.79 4.26 10.55
C TYR A 122 -11.30 4.47 10.60
N ASP A 123 -11.84 5.41 9.83
CA ASP A 123 -13.29 5.66 9.71
C ASP A 123 -14.03 4.47 9.11
N ALA A 124 -13.42 3.78 8.15
CA ALA A 124 -14.01 2.59 7.53
C ALA A 124 -14.14 1.43 8.52
N ASP A 125 -13.16 1.29 9.44
CA ASP A 125 -13.20 0.30 10.53
C ASP A 125 -14.15 0.71 11.67
N SER A 126 -14.19 2.00 11.97
CA SER A 126 -15.01 2.57 13.03
C SER A 126 -16.49 2.35 12.74
N GLY A 127 -17.20 1.69 13.65
CA GLY A 127 -18.67 1.70 13.62
C GLY A 127 -19.17 3.14 13.66
N ALA A 128 -20.37 3.42 13.13
CA ALA A 128 -20.92 4.78 13.00
C ALA A 128 -20.92 5.60 14.31
N ASN A 129 -20.88 4.92 15.47
CA ASN A 129 -20.83 5.53 16.80
C ASN A 129 -19.48 6.17 17.17
N MET A 130 -18.36 5.87 16.49
CA MET A 130 -17.06 6.49 16.78
C MET A 130 -16.82 7.80 16.01
N VAL A 131 -17.50 7.98 14.87
CA VAL A 131 -17.44 9.23 14.05
C VAL A 131 -18.42 10.29 14.60
N VAL A 132 -19.24 9.92 15.58
CA VAL A 132 -20.35 10.70 16.09
C VAL A 132 -20.21 10.83 17.61
N SER A 133 -19.60 11.92 18.09
CA SER A 133 -19.71 12.28 19.50
C SER A 133 -21.03 13.03 19.76
N ASP A 134 -21.61 12.86 20.95
CA ASP A 134 -22.82 13.56 21.39
C ASP A 134 -22.56 15.03 21.81
N TYR A 135 -21.36 15.55 21.51
CA TYR A 135 -20.94 16.91 21.85
C TYR A 135 -21.54 17.92 20.86
N ASP A 136 -22.50 18.74 21.30
CA ASP A 136 -23.18 19.78 20.50
C ASP A 136 -22.50 21.14 20.75
N SER A 137 -21.30 21.31 20.19
CA SER A 137 -20.63 22.61 20.08
C SER A 137 -20.55 23.03 18.62
N ASP A 138 -20.67 24.34 18.38
CA ASP A 138 -20.43 24.95 17.07
C ASP A 138 -18.94 25.30 16.87
N GLU A 139 -18.12 25.25 17.93
CA GLU A 139 -16.67 25.40 17.85
C GLU A 139 -16.03 24.12 17.31
N GLU A 140 -15.02 24.29 16.47
CA GLU A 140 -14.19 23.17 16.03
C GLU A 140 -13.41 22.59 17.21
N ILE A 141 -13.12 21.30 17.15
CA ILE A 141 -12.39 20.63 18.21
C ILE A 141 -10.94 21.13 18.22
N GLU A 142 -10.38 21.44 19.39
CA GLU A 142 -8.98 21.89 19.46
C GLU A 142 -7.99 20.78 19.15
N ASP A 143 -8.31 19.54 19.54
CA ASP A 143 -7.47 18.36 19.32
C ASP A 143 -7.59 17.87 17.85
N PRO A 144 -6.50 17.91 17.06
CA PRO A 144 -6.49 17.41 15.70
C PRO A 144 -6.81 15.92 15.57
N ASP A 145 -6.54 15.12 16.61
CA ASP A 145 -6.81 13.68 16.60
C ASP A 145 -8.31 13.36 16.70
N GLU A 146 -9.14 14.34 17.10
CA GLU A 146 -10.59 14.22 17.17
C GLU A 146 -11.31 14.77 15.92
N TRP A 147 -10.56 15.35 14.96
CA TRP A 147 -11.14 15.86 13.72
C TRP A 147 -11.66 14.74 12.84
N ASP A 148 -12.86 14.90 12.30
CA ASP A 148 -13.33 14.01 11.25
C ASP A 148 -12.55 14.23 9.95
N THR A 149 -12.45 13.16 9.16
CA THR A 149 -11.71 13.11 7.90
C THR A 149 -12.11 14.22 6.93
N ALA A 150 -13.37 14.67 6.93
CA ALA A 150 -13.82 15.73 6.03
C ALA A 150 -13.27 17.11 6.44
N PHE A 151 -13.23 17.41 7.74
CA PHE A 151 -12.62 18.64 8.23
C PHE A 151 -11.12 18.67 7.94
N LEU A 152 -10.41 17.58 8.26
CA LEU A 152 -8.98 17.48 7.98
C LEU A 152 -8.67 17.67 6.49
N ALA A 153 -9.42 16.99 5.61
CA ALA A 153 -9.30 17.15 4.16
C ALA A 153 -9.59 18.58 3.70
N SER A 154 -10.54 19.28 4.35
CA SER A 154 -10.83 20.69 4.02
C SER A 154 -9.63 21.59 4.32
N LEU A 155 -8.98 21.41 5.47
CA LEU A 155 -7.80 22.18 5.88
C LEU A 155 -6.61 21.93 4.94
N VAL A 156 -6.41 20.67 4.55
CA VAL A 156 -5.41 20.30 3.55
C VAL A 156 -5.72 20.97 2.20
N TYR A 157 -6.97 20.97 1.77
CA TYR A 157 -7.37 21.55 0.49
C TYR A 157 -7.26 23.07 0.44
N ASN A 158 -7.58 23.74 1.55
CA ASN A 158 -7.68 25.20 1.62
C ASN A 158 -6.41 25.89 2.16
N GLY A 159 -5.41 25.13 2.62
CA GLY A 159 -4.14 25.64 3.18
C GLY A 159 -4.15 25.85 4.70
N GLY A 160 -5.31 25.68 5.35
CA GLY A 160 -5.51 25.89 6.79
C GLY A 160 -4.80 24.89 7.69
N ILE A 161 -4.25 23.81 7.14
CA ILE A 161 -3.51 22.80 7.91
C ILE A 161 -2.14 23.31 8.38
N VAL A 162 -1.56 24.28 7.67
CA VAL A 162 -0.28 24.91 8.05
C VAL A 162 -0.52 25.98 9.11
N ASP A 163 -1.55 26.80 8.88
CA ASP A 163 -1.98 27.88 9.76
C ASP A 163 -3.44 28.24 9.43
N TRP A 164 -4.27 28.40 10.46
CA TRP A 164 -5.69 28.74 10.29
C TRP A 164 -5.88 30.11 9.65
N ASP A 165 -4.95 31.04 9.85
CA ASP A 165 -4.97 32.35 9.19
C ASP A 165 -4.63 32.25 7.68
N SER A 166 -4.10 31.10 7.24
CA SER A 166 -3.77 30.82 5.83
C SER A 166 -4.93 30.18 5.05
N ILE A 167 -6.13 30.06 5.64
CA ILE A 167 -7.29 29.51 4.95
C ILE A 167 -7.65 30.36 3.73
N ASP A 168 -7.59 29.75 2.55
CA ASP A 168 -8.17 30.31 1.34
C ASP A 168 -9.70 30.13 1.38
N ASN A 169 -10.41 31.20 1.73
CA ASN A 169 -11.87 31.22 1.84
C ASN A 169 -12.58 30.75 0.55
N LYS A 170 -12.00 30.99 -0.63
CA LYS A 170 -12.59 30.55 -1.90
C LYS A 170 -12.45 29.04 -2.04
N ARG A 171 -11.27 28.48 -1.76
CA ARG A 171 -11.05 27.02 -1.79
C ARG A 171 -11.81 26.30 -0.69
N ASN A 172 -11.95 26.91 0.49
CA ASN A 172 -12.76 26.37 1.57
C ASN A 172 -14.23 26.26 1.17
N LYS A 173 -14.79 27.34 0.61
CA LYS A 173 -16.14 27.35 0.04
C LYS A 173 -16.30 26.29 -1.06
N GLU A 174 -15.32 26.15 -1.94
CA GLU A 174 -15.33 25.15 -3.00
C GLU A 174 -15.37 23.71 -2.44
N PHE A 175 -14.52 23.41 -1.46
CA PHE A 175 -14.46 22.11 -0.80
C PHE A 175 -15.81 21.75 -0.18
N TRP A 176 -16.41 22.63 0.61
CA TRP A 176 -17.65 22.31 1.30
C TRP A 176 -18.86 22.25 0.37
N ASN A 177 -18.90 23.05 -0.71
CA ASN A 177 -19.92 22.88 -1.75
C ASN A 177 -19.79 21.53 -2.46
N TRP A 178 -18.55 21.13 -2.81
CA TRP A 178 -18.27 19.81 -3.38
C TRP A 178 -18.68 18.69 -2.40
N TYR A 179 -18.38 18.84 -1.12
CA TYR A 179 -18.73 17.88 -0.08
C TYR A 179 -20.25 17.64 -0.04
N LEU A 180 -21.04 18.70 0.04
CA LEU A 180 -22.50 18.61 0.14
C LEU A 180 -23.19 18.17 -1.15
N ALA A 181 -22.64 18.48 -2.32
CA ALA A 181 -23.26 18.19 -3.61
C ALA A 181 -22.77 16.87 -4.24
N GLU A 182 -21.45 16.75 -4.46
CA GLU A 182 -20.86 15.67 -5.24
C GLU A 182 -20.37 14.52 -4.36
N CYS A 183 -19.71 14.82 -3.23
CA CYS A 183 -19.19 13.78 -2.34
C CYS A 183 -20.32 12.93 -1.76
N LEU A 184 -21.31 13.56 -1.11
CA LEU A 184 -22.44 12.83 -0.53
C LEU A 184 -23.21 12.01 -1.59
N SER A 185 -23.53 12.60 -2.74
CA SER A 185 -24.25 11.89 -3.80
C SER A 185 -23.47 10.69 -4.35
N THR A 186 -22.15 10.84 -4.52
CA THR A 186 -21.25 9.75 -4.95
C THR A 186 -21.12 8.65 -3.90
N ALA A 187 -21.06 9.02 -2.61
CA ALA A 187 -21.01 8.07 -1.52
C ALA A 187 -22.28 7.20 -1.45
N PHE A 188 -23.46 7.80 -1.68
CA PHE A 188 -24.74 7.08 -1.70
C PHE A 188 -24.91 6.12 -2.89
N ASP A 189 -24.18 6.34 -3.99
CA ASP A 189 -24.17 5.44 -5.14
C ASP A 189 -23.31 4.20 -4.84
N LYS A 190 -23.91 3.18 -4.22
CA LYS A 190 -23.22 1.97 -3.76
C LYS A 190 -22.66 1.11 -4.90
N ASP A 191 -23.16 1.27 -6.13
CA ASP A 191 -22.71 0.51 -7.30
C ASP A 191 -21.44 1.11 -7.92
N ARG A 192 -21.11 2.36 -7.57
CA ARG A 192 -19.93 3.06 -8.09
C ARG A 192 -18.68 2.68 -7.31
N MET A 193 -17.67 2.17 -8.03
CA MET A 193 -16.29 2.08 -7.54
C MET A 193 -15.67 3.47 -7.52
N LEU A 194 -15.07 3.84 -6.39
CA LEU A 194 -14.49 5.14 -6.10
C LEU A 194 -13.06 5.25 -6.64
N THR A 195 -12.29 4.16 -6.54
CA THR A 195 -10.86 4.13 -6.91
C THR A 195 -10.58 3.69 -8.35
N LYS A 196 -11.61 3.34 -9.14
CA LYS A 196 -11.46 2.77 -10.49
C LYS A 196 -10.60 3.58 -11.46
N ASP A 197 -10.59 4.91 -11.30
CA ASP A 197 -9.91 5.85 -12.21
C ASP A 197 -8.46 6.10 -11.78
N TYR A 198 -8.09 5.68 -10.55
CA TYR A 198 -6.75 5.81 -10.00
C TYR A 198 -6.00 4.50 -10.24
N LYS A 199 -5.34 4.37 -11.38
CA LYS A 199 -4.48 3.22 -11.63
C LYS A 199 -3.17 3.39 -10.87
N ILE A 200 -2.85 2.41 -10.03
CA ILE A 200 -1.53 2.29 -9.43
C ILE A 200 -0.53 1.83 -10.50
N GLU A 201 0.00 2.78 -11.25
CA GLU A 201 1.07 2.55 -12.23
C GLU A 201 2.41 2.78 -11.56
N ARG A 202 3.10 1.68 -11.23
CA ARG A 202 4.48 1.77 -10.73
C ARG A 202 5.40 2.09 -11.90
N PRO A 203 6.40 2.95 -11.71
CA PRO A 203 7.39 3.22 -12.76
C PRO A 203 8.02 1.90 -13.23
N ILE A 204 8.02 1.71 -14.55
CA ILE A 204 8.73 0.60 -15.18
C ILE A 204 10.19 1.03 -15.29
N TYR A 205 11.04 0.32 -14.57
CA TYR A 205 12.47 0.54 -14.62
C TYR A 205 13.08 -0.40 -15.64
N ASN A 206 13.97 0.14 -16.49
CA ASN A 206 14.71 -0.68 -17.43
C ASN A 206 15.55 -1.69 -16.65
N ALA A 207 15.51 -2.95 -17.07
CA ALA A 207 16.44 -3.94 -16.58
C ALA A 207 17.87 -3.49 -16.93
N PRO A 208 18.86 -3.69 -16.03
CA PRO A 208 20.25 -3.45 -16.41
C PRO A 208 20.62 -4.31 -17.62
N GLU A 209 21.49 -3.79 -18.49
CA GLU A 209 21.94 -4.50 -19.70
C GLU A 209 22.57 -5.88 -19.37
N GLN A 210 23.15 -6.01 -18.18
CA GLN A 210 23.61 -7.28 -17.62
C GLN A 210 23.06 -7.43 -16.20
N ALA A 211 22.15 -8.39 -16.01
CA ALA A 211 21.69 -8.79 -14.69
C ALA A 211 22.86 -9.41 -13.91
N ARG A 212 23.01 -9.04 -12.64
CA ARG A 212 24.00 -9.68 -11.77
C ARG A 212 23.61 -11.13 -11.53
N ILE A 213 24.57 -12.03 -11.75
CA ILE A 213 24.40 -13.45 -11.47
C ILE A 213 25.58 -13.90 -10.61
N GLN A 214 25.36 -14.09 -9.31
CA GLN A 214 26.37 -14.54 -8.35
C GLN A 214 26.58 -16.07 -8.42
N ILE A 215 26.74 -16.61 -9.63
CA ILE A 215 26.91 -18.06 -9.84
C ILE A 215 28.15 -18.58 -9.10
N HIS A 216 29.25 -17.80 -9.12
CA HIS A 216 30.50 -18.22 -8.49
C HIS A 216 30.43 -18.24 -6.96
N GLU A 217 29.62 -17.38 -6.34
CA GLU A 217 29.47 -17.32 -4.89
C GLU A 217 28.78 -18.58 -4.34
N TYR A 218 27.77 -19.11 -5.04
CA TYR A 218 27.11 -20.35 -4.59
C TYR A 218 28.00 -21.58 -4.81
N VAL A 219 28.74 -21.67 -5.93
CA VAL A 219 29.55 -22.86 -6.26
C VAL A 219 30.71 -23.03 -5.28
N ASN A 220 31.25 -21.94 -4.78
CA ASN A 220 32.40 -21.93 -3.88
C ASN A 220 32.03 -21.96 -2.39
N ASN A 221 30.73 -22.10 -2.05
CA ASN A 221 30.27 -22.16 -0.67
C ASN A 221 29.63 -23.53 -0.36
N ASP A 222 30.34 -24.35 0.43
CA ASP A 222 29.92 -25.70 0.80
C ASP A 222 28.57 -25.74 1.54
N LYS A 223 28.28 -24.72 2.35
CA LYS A 223 27.03 -24.62 3.10
C LYS A 223 25.86 -24.35 2.15
N VAL A 224 26.01 -23.40 1.23
CA VAL A 224 25.01 -23.09 0.19
C VAL A 224 24.78 -24.31 -0.72
N MET A 225 25.85 -24.98 -1.15
CA MET A 225 25.76 -26.22 -1.92
C MET A 225 25.00 -27.33 -1.18
N SER A 226 25.25 -27.51 0.12
CA SER A 226 24.53 -28.48 0.95
C SER A 226 23.03 -28.17 1.05
N LEU A 227 22.65 -26.89 1.15
CA LEU A 227 21.25 -26.47 1.15
C LEU A 227 20.59 -26.75 -0.21
N PHE A 228 21.28 -26.45 -1.33
CA PHE A 228 20.78 -26.78 -2.67
C PHE A 228 20.63 -28.28 -2.89
N ASN A 229 21.56 -29.12 -2.41
CA ASN A 229 21.45 -30.57 -2.51
C ASN A 229 20.23 -31.12 -1.75
N GLN A 230 19.81 -30.46 -0.67
CA GLN A 230 18.58 -30.82 0.06
C GLN A 230 17.34 -30.39 -0.73
N LEU A 231 17.32 -29.17 -1.26
CA LEU A 231 16.25 -28.69 -2.14
C LEU A 231 16.09 -29.58 -3.38
N GLU A 232 17.20 -30.01 -3.97
CA GLU A 232 17.22 -30.90 -5.14
C GLU A 232 16.48 -32.22 -4.86
N LYS A 233 16.71 -32.82 -3.69
CA LYS A 233 16.03 -34.06 -3.26
C LYS A 233 14.53 -33.83 -3.06
N ILE A 234 14.16 -32.70 -2.47
CA ILE A 234 12.75 -32.32 -2.27
C ILE A 234 12.07 -32.16 -3.63
N PHE A 235 12.69 -31.43 -4.55
CA PHE A 235 12.12 -31.10 -5.86
C PHE A 235 12.04 -32.34 -6.76
N THR A 236 13.05 -33.21 -6.71
CA THR A 236 13.02 -34.53 -7.38
C THR A 236 11.83 -35.35 -6.92
N LYS A 237 11.56 -35.39 -5.61
CA LYS A 237 10.41 -36.11 -5.06
C LYS A 237 9.08 -35.52 -5.55
N ILE A 238 8.93 -34.19 -5.47
CA ILE A 238 7.74 -33.48 -5.96
C ILE A 238 7.51 -33.77 -7.45
N LEU A 239 8.55 -33.65 -8.28
CA LEU A 239 8.48 -33.87 -9.72
C LEU A 239 8.05 -35.30 -10.07
N SER A 240 8.59 -36.28 -9.33
CA SER A 240 8.20 -37.69 -9.45
C SER A 240 6.73 -37.92 -9.09
N ASP A 241 6.25 -37.30 -8.01
CA ASP A 241 4.87 -37.46 -7.52
C ASP A 241 3.85 -36.88 -8.52
N ILE A 242 4.14 -35.70 -9.10
CA ILE A 242 3.26 -35.06 -10.11
C ILE A 242 3.41 -35.66 -11.51
N LYS A 243 4.43 -36.49 -11.75
CA LYS A 243 4.77 -37.08 -13.06
C LYS A 243 4.91 -36.00 -14.14
N GLY A 244 5.65 -34.94 -13.82
CA GLY A 244 5.95 -33.82 -14.71
C GLY A 244 7.28 -34.00 -15.44
N ASP A 245 7.48 -33.19 -16.48
CA ASP A 245 8.73 -33.10 -17.22
C ASP A 245 9.72 -32.12 -16.58
N ALA A 246 9.22 -31.07 -15.93
CA ALA A 246 10.01 -30.15 -15.13
C ALA A 246 9.16 -29.50 -14.02
N LEU A 247 9.79 -29.17 -12.89
CA LEU A 247 9.24 -28.36 -11.81
C LEU A 247 9.93 -26.99 -11.82
N ILE A 248 9.15 -25.92 -11.73
CA ILE A 248 9.61 -24.53 -11.69
C ILE A 248 9.14 -23.92 -10.37
N PHE A 249 10.09 -23.40 -9.59
CA PHE A 249 9.84 -22.75 -8.31
C PHE A 249 10.47 -21.36 -8.33
N ASP A 250 9.64 -20.32 -8.34
CA ASP A 250 10.07 -18.93 -8.28
C ASP A 250 9.89 -18.45 -6.84
N ALA A 251 11.01 -18.28 -6.13
CA ALA A 251 11.03 -17.79 -4.77
C ALA A 251 11.33 -16.29 -4.73
N TYR A 252 10.46 -15.50 -4.10
CA TYR A 252 10.62 -14.07 -3.91
C TYR A 252 10.77 -13.77 -2.42
N ILE A 253 11.88 -13.16 -2.04
CA ILE A 253 12.22 -12.89 -0.63
C ILE A 253 12.67 -11.44 -0.46
N VAL A 254 11.84 -10.66 0.23
CA VAL A 254 12.05 -9.23 0.48
C VAL A 254 11.81 -8.95 1.96
N ALA A 255 12.88 -8.59 2.67
CA ALA A 255 12.90 -8.50 4.13
C ALA A 255 12.40 -9.80 4.78
N GLU A 256 11.39 -9.72 5.66
CA GLU A 256 10.76 -10.87 6.31
C GLU A 256 9.63 -11.49 5.46
N CYS A 257 9.29 -10.86 4.33
CA CYS A 257 8.18 -11.26 3.47
C CYS A 257 8.64 -12.25 2.39
N ASN A 258 7.85 -13.30 2.20
CA ASN A 258 8.15 -14.37 1.26
C ASN A 258 6.93 -14.67 0.41
N TYR A 259 7.15 -14.83 -0.89
CA TYR A 259 6.14 -15.29 -1.83
C TYR A 259 6.77 -16.33 -2.75
N ALA A 260 6.04 -17.38 -3.10
CA ALA A 260 6.50 -18.41 -4.02
C ALA A 260 5.45 -18.68 -5.08
N LYS A 261 5.88 -18.78 -6.33
CA LYS A 261 5.06 -19.30 -7.42
C LYS A 261 5.62 -20.64 -7.85
N VAL A 262 4.77 -21.66 -7.88
CA VAL A 262 5.18 -23.02 -8.24
C VAL A 262 4.35 -23.48 -9.42
N SER A 263 5.04 -24.04 -10.42
CA SER A 263 4.43 -24.58 -11.62
C SER A 263 5.21 -25.80 -12.10
N TYR A 264 4.60 -26.61 -12.95
CA TYR A 264 5.28 -27.72 -13.60
C TYR A 264 4.96 -27.77 -15.07
N TYR A 265 5.93 -28.26 -15.85
CA TYR A 265 5.77 -28.54 -17.26
C TYR A 265 5.38 -30.00 -17.45
N LYS A 266 4.40 -30.26 -18.30
CA LYS A 266 4.00 -31.61 -18.69
C LYS A 266 3.48 -31.60 -20.12
N GLU A 267 4.05 -32.44 -20.98
CA GLU A 267 3.54 -32.69 -22.34
C GLU A 267 3.37 -31.42 -23.20
N GLY A 268 4.24 -30.42 -23.06
CA GLY A 268 4.12 -29.19 -23.86
C GLY A 268 3.54 -28.00 -23.12
N VAL A 269 2.99 -28.19 -21.92
CA VAL A 269 2.15 -27.17 -21.24
C VAL A 269 2.65 -26.92 -19.83
N ILE A 270 2.60 -25.66 -19.39
CA ILE A 270 2.87 -25.25 -18.01
C ILE A 270 1.56 -25.25 -17.23
N HIS A 271 1.59 -25.85 -16.05
CA HIS A 271 0.47 -25.92 -15.11
C HIS A 271 0.87 -25.27 -13.79
N ASP A 272 -0.01 -24.44 -13.23
CA ASP A 272 0.16 -23.94 -11.86
C ASP A 272 0.05 -25.10 -10.86
N PHE A 273 0.82 -25.02 -9.77
CA PHE A 273 0.88 -26.07 -8.76
C PHE A 273 0.83 -25.49 -7.36
N GLU A 274 -0.21 -25.84 -6.62
CA GLU A 274 -0.35 -25.41 -5.23
C GLU A 274 0.33 -26.42 -4.30
N LEU A 275 1.45 -26.01 -3.72
CA LEU A 275 2.08 -26.75 -2.63
C LEU A 275 1.37 -26.48 -1.31
N SER A 276 1.40 -27.47 -0.40
CA SER A 276 0.90 -27.26 0.95
C SER A 276 1.71 -26.18 1.67
N ILE A 277 1.04 -25.40 2.52
CA ILE A 277 1.68 -24.31 3.25
C ILE A 277 2.88 -24.79 4.10
N TYR A 278 2.81 -25.99 4.67
CA TYR A 278 3.92 -26.57 5.44
C TYR A 278 5.15 -26.85 4.59
N VAL A 279 4.96 -27.32 3.35
CA VAL A 279 6.06 -27.57 2.42
C VAL A 279 6.66 -26.25 1.95
N LEU A 280 5.83 -25.25 1.66
CA LEU A 280 6.30 -23.91 1.28
C LEU A 280 7.11 -23.27 2.40
N LEU A 281 6.62 -23.28 3.64
CA LEU A 281 7.34 -22.75 4.80
C LEU A 281 8.68 -23.46 4.98
N TYR A 282 8.70 -24.79 4.86
CA TYR A 282 9.93 -25.56 4.98
C TYR A 282 10.96 -25.21 3.90
N ILE A 283 10.55 -25.09 2.63
CA ILE A 283 11.42 -24.68 1.51
C ILE A 283 11.94 -23.25 1.70
N ASN A 284 11.09 -22.34 2.19
CA ASN A 284 11.46 -20.94 2.42
C ASN A 284 12.58 -20.77 3.45
N GLU A 285 12.66 -21.64 4.46
CA GLU A 285 13.77 -21.62 5.42
C GLU A 285 15.12 -21.86 4.72
N PHE A 286 15.21 -22.85 3.81
CA PHE A 286 16.43 -23.08 3.04
C PHE A 286 16.79 -21.88 2.17
N ILE A 287 15.81 -21.26 1.52
CA ILE A 287 16.05 -20.12 0.63
C ILE A 287 16.54 -18.92 1.43
N ARG A 288 15.99 -18.68 2.63
CA ARG A 288 16.45 -17.62 3.52
C ARG A 288 17.88 -17.86 4.00
N ASP A 289 18.21 -19.10 4.37
CA ASP A 289 19.57 -19.47 4.74
C ASP A 289 20.54 -19.30 3.57
N ILE A 290 20.14 -19.67 2.34
CA ILE A 290 20.93 -19.40 1.13
C ILE A 290 21.15 -17.90 0.94
N LYS A 291 20.10 -17.07 1.06
CA LYS A 291 20.23 -15.61 0.94
C LYS A 291 21.21 -15.04 1.96
N ASN A 292 21.10 -15.47 3.22
CA ASN A 292 21.98 -15.03 4.30
C ASN A 292 23.44 -15.40 4.02
N GLU A 293 23.69 -16.66 3.66
CA GLU A 293 25.05 -17.13 3.38
C GLU A 293 25.67 -16.48 2.15
N MET A 294 24.90 -16.31 1.07
CA MET A 294 25.38 -15.62 -0.13
C MET A 294 25.68 -14.14 0.15
N TYR A 295 24.83 -13.46 0.93
CA TYR A 295 25.09 -12.09 1.35
C TYR A 295 26.35 -11.98 2.22
N GLU A 296 26.57 -12.89 3.17
CA GLU A 296 27.75 -12.85 4.03
C GLU A 296 29.07 -13.02 3.25
N ASN A 297 29.07 -13.79 2.15
CA ASN A 297 30.25 -13.92 1.28
C ASN A 297 30.53 -12.64 0.49
N GLN A 298 29.48 -11.94 0.03
CA GLN A 298 29.61 -10.79 -0.87
C GLN A 298 28.69 -9.63 -0.47
N LYS A 299 28.94 -9.07 0.73
CA LYS A 299 28.10 -8.03 1.33
C LYS A 299 27.93 -6.80 0.46
N GLU A 300 28.97 -6.41 -0.29
CA GLU A 300 28.92 -5.22 -1.12
C GLU A 300 27.75 -5.24 -2.12
N GLU A 301 27.34 -6.41 -2.56
CA GLU A 301 26.31 -6.63 -3.59
C GLU A 301 24.89 -6.72 -3.05
N GLY A 302 24.72 -6.94 -1.74
CA GLY A 302 23.42 -7.17 -1.11
C GLY A 302 22.83 -8.55 -1.39
N GLY A 303 21.62 -8.78 -0.88
CA GLY A 303 20.88 -10.04 -1.10
C GLY A 303 20.06 -10.06 -2.39
N PHE A 304 19.81 -11.24 -2.93
CA PHE A 304 18.89 -11.41 -4.07
C PHE A 304 17.44 -11.16 -3.64
N TYR A 305 16.61 -10.73 -4.61
CA TYR A 305 15.16 -10.57 -4.43
C TYR A 305 14.38 -11.78 -4.94
N GLU A 306 14.92 -12.49 -5.92
CA GLU A 306 14.31 -13.67 -6.51
C GLU A 306 15.35 -14.77 -6.74
N LEU A 307 14.95 -16.00 -6.46
CA LEU A 307 15.65 -17.24 -6.79
C LEU A 307 14.68 -18.14 -7.57
N LYS A 308 14.90 -18.23 -8.88
CA LYS A 308 14.20 -19.17 -9.76
C LYS A 308 14.96 -20.48 -9.79
N MET A 309 14.24 -21.56 -9.57
CA MET A 309 14.78 -22.91 -9.54
C MET A 309 14.00 -23.80 -10.49
N THR A 310 14.69 -24.45 -11.41
CA THR A 310 14.09 -25.39 -12.36
C THR A 310 14.73 -26.77 -12.20
N MET A 311 13.92 -27.76 -11.88
CA MET A 311 14.31 -29.17 -11.82
C MET A 311 13.68 -29.90 -12.99
N ASN A 312 14.47 -30.48 -13.89
CA ASN A 312 13.95 -31.29 -14.99
C ASN A 312 13.97 -32.79 -14.66
N LYS A 313 13.22 -33.60 -15.42
CA LYS A 313 13.16 -35.05 -15.24
C LYS A 313 14.48 -35.79 -15.49
N ASN A 314 15.46 -35.14 -16.10
CA ASN A 314 16.79 -35.70 -16.34
C ASN A 314 17.73 -35.46 -15.16
N GLY A 315 17.29 -34.70 -14.14
CA GLY A 315 18.08 -34.36 -12.96
C GLY A 315 18.85 -33.05 -13.07
N ASP A 316 18.70 -32.28 -14.14
CA ASP A 316 19.34 -30.96 -14.19
C ASP A 316 18.59 -30.00 -13.26
N PHE A 317 19.33 -29.46 -12.29
CA PHE A 317 18.80 -28.51 -11.32
C PHE A 317 19.43 -27.13 -11.54
N VAL A 318 18.72 -26.28 -12.28
CA VAL A 318 19.13 -24.92 -12.66
C VAL A 318 18.66 -23.93 -11.59
N LYS A 319 19.54 -22.97 -11.26
CA LYS A 319 19.29 -21.90 -10.29
C LYS A 319 19.63 -20.57 -10.93
N GLU A 320 18.70 -19.62 -10.88
CA GLU A 320 18.84 -18.30 -11.45
C GLU A 320 18.50 -17.28 -10.36
N PHE A 321 19.41 -16.35 -10.13
CA PHE A 321 19.23 -15.31 -9.11
C PHE A 321 18.93 -13.99 -9.78
N ASN A 322 18.05 -13.21 -9.16
CA ASN A 322 17.72 -11.86 -9.59
C ASN A 322 17.90 -10.89 -8.42
N TYR A 323 18.82 -9.94 -8.60
CA TYR A 323 19.16 -8.91 -7.62
C TYR A 323 18.67 -7.51 -8.02
N ASP A 324 18.36 -7.32 -9.31
CA ASP A 324 18.30 -5.99 -9.92
C ASP A 324 17.01 -5.71 -10.67
N ILE A 325 16.26 -6.75 -11.06
CA ILE A 325 15.06 -6.61 -11.87
C ILE A 325 13.86 -6.70 -10.94
N ARG A 326 13.10 -5.60 -10.83
CA ARG A 326 11.81 -5.61 -10.15
C ARG A 326 10.74 -6.20 -11.07
N VAL A 327 10.74 -7.51 -11.25
CA VAL A 327 9.78 -8.23 -12.11
C VAL A 327 8.33 -8.02 -11.66
N GLU A 328 7.36 -8.32 -12.52
CA GLU A 328 5.93 -8.09 -12.26
C GLU A 328 5.45 -8.68 -10.93
N ALA A 329 5.92 -9.88 -10.56
CA ALA A 329 5.60 -10.50 -9.27
C ALA A 329 6.14 -9.67 -8.08
N LEU A 330 7.37 -9.15 -8.17
CA LEU A 330 7.94 -8.25 -7.16
C LEU A 330 7.17 -6.93 -7.06
N GLN A 331 6.65 -6.43 -8.19
CA GLN A 331 5.86 -5.19 -8.22
C GLN A 331 4.46 -5.37 -7.62
N LYS A 332 3.79 -6.48 -7.92
CA LYS A 332 2.41 -6.72 -7.48
C LYS A 332 2.32 -7.20 -6.05
N THR A 333 3.27 -8.01 -5.61
CA THR A 333 3.19 -8.70 -4.31
C THR A 333 3.80 -7.87 -3.18
N PHE A 334 4.82 -7.07 -3.46
CA PHE A 334 5.60 -6.38 -2.42
C PHE A 334 5.45 -4.86 -2.50
N ARG A 335 5.48 -4.18 -1.35
CA ARG A 335 5.45 -2.73 -1.22
C ARG A 335 6.84 -2.12 -1.12
N ASP A 336 6.97 -0.83 -1.44
CA ASP A 336 8.26 -0.13 -1.45
C ASP A 336 8.95 -0.16 -0.07
N PHE A 337 8.20 -0.01 1.03
CA PHE A 337 8.76 -0.11 2.38
C PHE A 337 9.41 -1.48 2.69
N GLU A 338 8.95 -2.57 2.07
CA GLU A 338 9.54 -3.91 2.25
C GLU A 338 10.93 -3.96 1.62
N PHE A 339 11.12 -3.33 0.45
CA PHE A 339 12.44 -3.21 -0.19
C PHE A 339 13.37 -2.29 0.61
N ALA A 340 12.85 -1.22 1.21
CA ALA A 340 13.59 -0.36 2.12
C ALA A 340 14.03 -1.11 3.38
N ASN A 341 13.17 -1.96 3.95
CA ASN A 341 13.51 -2.82 5.08
C ASN A 341 14.50 -3.91 4.68
N ASP A 342 14.36 -4.51 3.50
CA ASP A 342 15.32 -5.47 2.96
C ASP A 342 16.71 -4.84 2.83
N PHE A 343 16.81 -3.60 2.34
CA PHE A 343 18.07 -2.87 2.27
C PHE A 343 18.70 -2.60 3.64
N LYS A 344 17.90 -2.42 4.70
CA LYS A 344 18.45 -2.28 6.07
C LYS A 344 19.05 -3.60 6.59
N ILE A 345 18.48 -4.73 6.18
CA ILE A 345 18.97 -6.08 6.57
C ILE A 345 20.17 -6.48 5.69
N TYR A 346 20.08 -6.23 4.39
CA TYR A 346 21.06 -6.58 3.35
C TYR A 346 21.52 -5.34 2.59
N PRO A 347 22.22 -4.39 3.25
CA PRO A 347 22.74 -3.19 2.61
C PRO A 347 23.68 -3.56 1.46
N ARG A 348 23.73 -2.69 0.46
CA ARG A 348 24.61 -2.86 -0.70
C ARG A 348 25.23 -1.54 -1.09
N THR A 349 26.43 -1.59 -1.65
CA THR A 349 27.16 -0.40 -2.08
C THR A 349 26.47 0.27 -3.26
N LYS A 350 26.62 1.59 -3.38
CA LYS A 350 25.96 2.42 -4.41
C LYS A 350 26.04 1.88 -5.85
N LYS A 351 27.15 1.23 -6.22
CA LYS A 351 27.34 0.65 -7.57
C LYS A 351 26.39 -0.54 -7.87
N PHE A 352 25.79 -1.13 -6.83
CA PHE A 352 24.92 -2.30 -6.89
C PHE A 352 23.47 -1.99 -6.54
N ILE A 353 23.11 -0.70 -6.44
CA ILE A 353 21.73 -0.28 -6.20
C ILE A 353 21.08 -0.01 -7.55
N PRO A 354 20.10 -0.83 -7.97
CA PRO A 354 19.37 -0.56 -9.21
C PRO A 354 18.54 0.73 -9.06
N ASP A 355 18.28 1.42 -10.18
CA ASP A 355 17.63 2.74 -10.19
C ASP A 355 16.30 2.76 -9.43
N TRP A 356 15.52 1.67 -9.52
CA TRP A 356 14.24 1.53 -8.83
C TRP A 356 14.40 1.45 -7.31
N LEU A 357 15.45 0.81 -6.83
CA LEU A 357 15.75 0.74 -5.40
C LEU A 357 16.31 2.07 -4.94
N ALA A 358 17.20 2.70 -5.73
CA ALA A 358 17.72 4.03 -5.44
C ALA A 358 16.59 5.07 -5.30
N ASP A 359 15.58 5.00 -6.17
CA ASP A 359 14.36 5.80 -6.06
C ASP A 359 13.66 5.54 -4.72
N ILE A 360 13.31 4.29 -4.41
CA ILE A 360 12.67 3.91 -3.13
C ILE A 360 13.47 4.43 -1.92
N LEU A 361 14.79 4.23 -1.92
CA LEU A 361 15.65 4.61 -0.79
C LEU A 361 15.74 6.13 -0.64
N LYS A 362 15.88 6.88 -1.73
CA LYS A 362 15.84 8.36 -1.71
C LYS A 362 14.49 8.83 -1.19
N ARG A 363 13.42 8.27 -1.72
CA ARG A 363 12.04 8.53 -1.31
C ARG A 363 11.92 8.33 0.20
N LYS A 364 12.35 7.19 0.73
CA LYS A 364 12.30 6.84 2.17
C LYS A 364 13.39 7.49 3.04
N ARG A 365 14.16 8.47 2.53
CA ARG A 365 15.27 9.16 3.25
C ARG A 365 16.33 8.21 3.82
N ILE A 366 16.57 7.08 3.16
CA ILE A 366 17.61 6.13 3.54
C ILE A 366 18.90 6.49 2.79
N SER A 367 19.99 6.68 3.52
CA SER A 367 21.31 6.95 2.94
C SER A 367 21.93 5.66 2.36
N PHE A 368 22.62 5.80 1.22
CA PHE A 368 23.26 4.68 0.51
C PHE A 368 24.43 5.12 -0.39
#